data_AF-A0A2E8V692-F1
#
_entry.id   AF-A0A2E8V692-F1
#
_cell.length_a   1.000
_cell.length_b   1.000
_cell.length_c   1.000
_cell.angle_alpha   90.00
_cell.angle_beta   90.00
_cell.angle_gamma   90.00
#
_symmetry.space_group_name_H-M   'P 1'
#
loop_
_entity.id
_entity.type
_entity.pdbx_description
1 polymer ?
#
loop_
_entity_poly.entity_id
_entity_poly.type
_entity_poly.pdbx_seq_one_letter_code
_entity_poly.pdbx_strand_id
1 'polypeptide(L)'
;MIETLNLQSGSFKMVLPYKWHGWLGYVIFGIITLFGLVVTIGGLSGNAEDMTFGLFCGGVGLLGLALCTPGSHEKDLHEIRQQAIDPAELEAKAKESGLSVDSWFLRQTTYVPTNDPNDWILPAPGPASWNKENRYAPDSDGQPLPEHPARVGTPIPASFSLYGIFGISSVLCFILGTGSVISSIDESSTRYLIIGITSLVAIIWLIMGWLRAKMLNQMIDTPTSLVRSVALGHHELVGQVRPSQEGVLRVVVDGNQRMFMENMVSYHWTYEQQQERTVSTKEGTRTERRWVTIRSDEGSCPFILHDGTGGIRVNGQSFKRSDYGNYIKRWDGAFAETLGKQFMASLVAGVLGGWRVIDHRWTLYGIKLGNPVYIMGEVKSRSRADIDAENLDGNLQNSIIEVWGDNDGVGQKVTINRGTELSNIGRSRSTVEMVAMPMILFLGALSLLALA
;
A
#
# COMPACT_ATOMS: atom_id res chain seq x y z
N MET A 1 20.65 12.86 11.48
CA MET A 1 19.76 11.69 11.73
C MET A 1 19.32 11.02 10.43
N ILE A 2 18.91 11.75 9.38
CA ILE A 2 18.78 11.17 8.02
C ILE A 2 20.10 11.06 7.28
N GLU A 3 21.09 11.92 7.57
CA GLU A 3 22.43 11.86 6.94
C GLU A 3 23.15 10.51 7.16
N THR A 4 22.69 9.70 8.12
CA THR A 4 23.19 8.34 8.37
C THR A 4 22.44 7.25 7.61
N LEU A 5 21.29 7.57 6.99
CA LEU A 5 20.52 6.64 6.18
C LEU A 5 21.14 6.54 4.78
N ASN A 6 21.77 5.41 4.49
CA ASN A 6 22.21 5.14 3.12
C ASN A 6 20.99 4.81 2.24
N LEU A 7 20.49 5.82 1.52
CA LEU A 7 19.38 5.69 0.58
C LEU A 7 19.73 4.84 -0.65
N GLN A 8 21.01 4.65 -0.93
CA GLN A 8 21.52 3.81 -2.01
C GLN A 8 21.96 2.47 -1.45
N SER A 9 21.03 1.52 -1.35
CA SER A 9 21.30 0.22 -0.70
C SER A 9 22.28 -0.68 -1.46
N GLY A 10 22.66 -0.33 -2.70
CA GLY A 10 23.58 -1.11 -3.52
C GLY A 10 23.01 -2.47 -3.96
N SER A 11 23.89 -3.47 -4.10
CA SER A 11 23.52 -4.77 -4.65
C SER A 11 22.80 -5.69 -3.67
N PHE A 12 23.21 -5.72 -2.39
CA PHE A 12 22.65 -6.59 -1.37
C PHE A 12 22.44 -5.87 -0.05
N LYS A 13 21.25 -6.04 0.55
CA LYS A 13 20.95 -5.56 1.91
C LYS A 13 20.21 -6.62 2.72
N MET A 14 20.79 -6.99 3.87
CA MET A 14 20.15 -7.87 4.83
C MET A 14 19.20 -7.05 5.71
N VAL A 15 17.90 -7.34 5.63
CA VAL A 15 16.87 -6.70 6.48
C VAL A 15 16.10 -7.77 7.22
N LEU A 16 16.10 -7.68 8.55
CA LEU A 16 15.37 -8.58 9.44
C LEU A 16 14.04 -7.95 9.87
N PRO A 17 13.06 -8.77 10.31
CA PRO A 17 11.83 -8.27 10.87
C PRO A 17 12.07 -7.31 12.03
N TYR A 18 11.23 -6.29 12.14
CA TYR A 18 11.24 -5.33 13.25
C TYR A 18 9.94 -5.37 14.07
N LYS A 19 8.90 -6.06 13.58
CA LYS A 19 7.63 -6.29 14.29
C LYS A 19 7.63 -7.70 14.90
N TRP A 20 7.01 -7.85 16.07
CA TRP A 20 6.93 -9.12 16.79
C TRP A 20 6.31 -10.25 15.94
N HIS A 21 5.25 -9.94 15.16
CA HIS A 21 4.59 -10.93 14.31
C HIS A 21 5.48 -11.39 13.15
N GLY A 22 6.39 -10.53 12.67
CA GLY A 22 7.36 -10.90 11.66
C GLY A 22 8.41 -11.86 12.21
N TRP A 23 8.86 -11.64 13.45
CA TRP A 23 9.73 -12.59 14.16
C TRP A 23 9.05 -13.92 14.44
N LEU A 24 7.78 -13.91 14.86
CA LEU A 24 6.99 -15.13 15.03
C LEU A 24 6.90 -15.90 13.70
N GLY A 25 6.62 -15.21 12.59
CA GLY A 25 6.64 -15.80 11.26
C GLY A 25 8.00 -16.42 10.91
N TYR A 26 9.10 -15.73 11.19
CA TYR A 26 10.45 -16.26 10.98
C TYR A 26 10.72 -17.57 11.71
N VAL A 27 10.28 -17.67 12.97
CA VAL A 27 10.43 -18.90 13.76
C VAL A 27 9.61 -20.04 13.15
N ILE A 28 8.33 -19.80 12.87
CA ILE A 28 7.41 -20.82 12.33
C ILE A 28 7.91 -21.31 10.97
N PHE A 29 8.15 -20.39 10.05
CA PHE A 29 8.58 -20.73 8.68
C PHE A 29 10.01 -21.24 8.63
N GLY A 30 10.89 -20.78 9.53
CA GLY A 30 12.23 -21.35 9.71
C GLY A 30 12.18 -22.81 10.14
N ILE A 31 11.32 -23.18 11.09
CA ILE A 31 11.11 -24.58 11.49
C ILE A 31 10.58 -25.41 10.32
N ILE A 32 9.60 -24.90 9.56
CA ILE A 32 9.07 -25.57 8.37
C ILE A 32 10.16 -25.79 7.32
N THR A 33 11.00 -24.79 7.06
CA THR A 33 12.14 -24.91 6.13
C THR A 33 13.14 -25.95 6.59
N LEU A 34 13.51 -25.94 7.88
CA LEU A 34 14.44 -26.92 8.44
C LEU A 34 13.87 -28.34 8.37
N PHE A 35 12.60 -28.52 8.71
CA PHE A 35 11.91 -29.80 8.60
C PHE A 35 11.88 -30.28 7.14
N GLY A 36 11.46 -29.42 6.21
CA GLY A 36 11.46 -29.74 4.78
C GLY A 36 12.84 -30.15 4.27
N LEU A 37 13.89 -29.43 4.66
CA LEU A 37 15.28 -29.74 4.29
C LEU A 37 15.73 -31.10 4.85
N VAL A 38 15.44 -31.42 6.11
CA VAL A 38 15.76 -32.72 6.71
C VAL A 38 15.04 -33.85 5.98
N VAL A 39 13.76 -33.67 5.65
CA VAL A 39 12.97 -34.68 4.94
C VAL A 39 13.45 -34.85 3.49
N THR A 40 13.82 -33.76 2.79
CA THR A 40 14.45 -33.85 1.46
C THR A 40 15.76 -34.63 1.50
N ILE A 41 16.63 -34.34 2.48
CA ILE A 41 17.91 -35.06 2.64
C ILE A 41 17.66 -36.54 2.95
N GLY A 42 16.69 -36.86 3.79
CA GLY A 42 16.25 -38.24 4.05
C GLY A 42 15.78 -38.94 2.77
N GLY A 43 14.98 -38.26 1.95
CA GLY A 43 14.47 -38.77 0.68
C GLY A 43 15.56 -39.08 -0.36
N LEU A 44 16.69 -38.37 -0.34
CA LEU A 44 17.85 -38.68 -1.20
C LEU A 44 18.40 -40.10 -1.00
N SER A 45 18.15 -40.71 0.17
CA SER A 45 18.57 -42.09 0.47
C SER A 45 17.68 -43.18 -0.16
N GLY A 46 16.67 -42.79 -0.95
CA GLY A 46 15.92 -43.71 -1.81
C GLY A 46 14.39 -43.58 -1.75
N ASN A 47 13.84 -42.61 -1.03
CA ASN A 47 12.39 -42.38 -0.97
C ASN A 47 11.99 -41.10 -1.74
N ALA A 48 11.52 -41.28 -2.97
CA ALA A 48 11.09 -40.19 -3.85
C ALA A 48 9.86 -39.42 -3.30
N GLU A 49 8.99 -40.07 -2.53
CA GLU A 49 7.84 -39.41 -1.90
C GLU A 49 8.32 -38.45 -0.81
N ASP A 50 9.24 -38.88 0.05
CA ASP A 50 9.85 -38.04 1.08
C ASP A 50 10.63 -36.88 0.45
N MET A 51 11.38 -37.13 -0.63
CA MET A 51 12.09 -36.07 -1.35
C MET A 51 11.12 -35.01 -1.87
N THR A 52 10.04 -35.44 -2.52
CA THR A 52 9.00 -34.56 -3.08
C THR A 52 8.33 -33.74 -1.99
N PHE A 53 7.87 -34.41 -0.92
CA PHE A 53 7.23 -33.76 0.20
C PHE A 53 8.15 -32.76 0.90
N GLY A 54 9.42 -33.13 1.13
CA GLY A 54 10.43 -32.25 1.71
C GLY A 54 10.67 -31.00 0.86
N LEU A 55 10.72 -31.14 -0.47
CA LEU A 55 10.90 -30.01 -1.39
C LEU A 55 9.72 -29.03 -1.32
N PHE A 56 8.47 -29.52 -1.35
CA PHE A 56 7.31 -28.65 -1.19
C PHE A 56 7.25 -28.00 0.18
N CYS A 57 7.54 -28.75 1.25
CA CYS A 57 7.57 -28.25 2.61
C CYS A 57 8.63 -27.16 2.79
N GLY A 58 9.85 -27.41 2.32
CA GLY A 58 10.95 -26.44 2.32
C GLY A 58 10.61 -25.20 1.50
N GLY A 59 10.00 -25.38 0.32
CA GLY A 59 9.51 -24.30 -0.54
C GLY A 59 8.48 -23.41 0.16
N VAL A 60 7.50 -23.99 0.86
CA VAL A 60 6.50 -23.24 1.65
C VAL A 60 7.15 -22.48 2.81
N GLY A 61 8.07 -23.11 3.54
CA GLY A 61 8.82 -22.44 4.61
C GLY A 61 9.62 -21.24 4.08
N LEU A 62 10.36 -21.43 2.98
CA LEU A 62 11.15 -20.36 2.37
C LEU A 62 10.25 -19.23 1.83
N LEU A 63 9.11 -19.55 1.23
CA LEU A 63 8.14 -18.54 0.80
C LEU A 63 7.61 -17.73 2.00
N GLY A 64 7.30 -18.41 3.11
CA GLY A 64 6.86 -17.75 4.34
C GLY A 64 7.93 -16.83 4.93
N LEU A 65 9.20 -17.24 4.92
CA LEU A 65 10.33 -16.40 5.31
C LEU A 65 10.46 -15.16 4.41
N ALA A 66 10.33 -15.34 3.09
CA ALA A 66 10.33 -14.22 2.14
C ALA A 66 9.21 -13.23 2.48
N LEU A 67 7.96 -13.69 2.62
CA LEU A 67 6.80 -12.84 2.91
C LEU A 67 6.91 -12.10 4.26
N CYS A 68 7.64 -12.64 5.23
CA CYS A 68 7.87 -11.98 6.52
C CYS A 68 9.07 -11.01 6.51
N THR A 69 9.91 -11.06 5.46
CA THR A 69 11.10 -10.19 5.34
C THR A 69 10.65 -8.76 4.97
N PRO A 70 11.01 -7.69 5.70
CA PRO A 70 10.66 -6.30 5.34
C PRO A 70 11.37 -5.75 4.10
N GLY A 71 10.88 -4.63 3.55
CA GLY A 71 11.53 -3.92 2.43
C GLY A 71 12.91 -3.36 2.78
N SER A 72 13.72 -2.99 1.78
CA SER A 72 15.14 -2.61 1.97
C SER A 72 15.35 -1.49 2.99
N HIS A 73 14.43 -0.51 3.03
CA HIS A 73 14.52 0.64 3.92
C HIS A 73 13.43 0.64 5.00
N GLU A 74 12.52 -0.32 4.99
CA GLU A 74 11.32 -0.29 5.84
C GLU A 74 11.67 -0.29 7.33
N LYS A 75 12.66 -1.09 7.74
CA LYS A 75 13.14 -1.13 9.13
C LYS A 75 13.82 0.19 9.52
N ASP A 76 14.73 0.68 8.69
CA ASP A 76 15.49 1.90 8.99
C ASP A 76 14.56 3.12 9.08
N LEU A 77 13.57 3.22 8.19
CA LEU A 77 12.56 4.28 8.23
C LEU A 77 11.67 4.18 9.46
N HIS A 78 11.36 2.96 9.91
CA HIS A 78 10.62 2.76 11.16
C HIS A 78 11.43 3.23 12.38
N GLU A 79 12.72 2.91 12.44
CA GLU A 79 13.61 3.34 13.51
C GLU A 79 13.80 4.87 13.51
N ILE A 80 13.99 5.48 12.34
CA ILE A 80 14.07 6.94 12.20
C ILE A 80 12.78 7.59 12.70
N ARG A 81 11.61 7.05 12.33
CA ARG A 81 10.33 7.61 12.79
C ARG A 81 10.21 7.60 14.32
N GLN A 82 10.67 6.53 14.98
CA GLN A 82 10.65 6.44 16.43
C GLN A 82 11.63 7.40 17.11
N GLN A 83 12.74 7.76 16.45
CA GLN A 83 13.78 8.63 17.00
C GLN A 83 13.57 10.12 16.68
N ALA A 84 12.97 10.42 15.53
CA ALA A 84 12.86 11.78 15.00
C ALA A 84 11.68 12.56 15.56
N ILE A 85 10.59 11.89 15.96
CA ILE A 85 9.39 12.51 16.51
C ILE A 85 9.52 12.57 18.04
N ASP A 86 9.15 13.71 18.63
CA ASP A 86 9.13 13.87 20.08
C ASP A 86 8.26 12.78 20.72
N PRO A 87 8.77 12.04 21.74
CA PRO A 87 7.98 11.06 22.49
C PRO A 87 6.62 11.59 22.94
N ALA A 88 6.50 12.87 23.32
CA ALA A 88 5.23 13.47 23.74
C ALA A 88 4.21 13.54 22.59
N GLU A 89 4.67 13.85 21.37
CA GLU A 89 3.82 13.86 20.18
C GLU A 89 3.43 12.44 19.75
N LEU A 90 4.35 11.48 19.86
CA LEU A 90 4.07 10.06 19.63
C LEU A 90 3.02 9.53 20.62
N GLU A 91 3.14 9.90 21.90
CA GLU A 91 2.15 9.53 22.92
C GLU A 91 0.79 10.20 22.69
N ALA A 92 0.77 11.46 22.28
CA ALA A 92 -0.48 12.14 21.92
C ALA A 92 -1.17 11.45 20.74
N LYS A 93 -0.42 11.16 19.66
CA LYS A 93 -0.92 10.36 18.54
C LYS A 93 -1.39 8.98 18.99
N ALA A 94 -0.66 8.31 19.88
CA ALA A 94 -1.03 7.00 20.41
C ALA A 94 -2.32 7.02 21.26
N LYS A 95 -2.60 8.14 21.96
CA LYS A 95 -3.85 8.33 22.72
C LYS A 95 -5.05 8.60 21.83
N GLU A 96 -4.84 9.34 20.73
CA GLU A 96 -5.89 9.62 19.74
C GLU A 96 -6.15 8.43 18.79
N SER A 97 -5.17 7.55 18.66
CA SER A 97 -5.24 6.34 17.83
C SER A 97 -5.53 5.09 18.67
N GLY A 98 -5.84 4.00 17.97
CA GLY A 98 -6.20 2.72 18.58
C GLY A 98 -7.69 2.45 18.55
N LEU A 99 -8.11 1.49 19.37
CA LEU A 99 -9.48 1.00 19.45
C LEU A 99 -10.22 1.74 20.56
N SER A 100 -11.28 2.47 20.23
CA SER A 100 -12.26 2.97 21.19
C SER A 100 -13.54 2.15 21.11
N VAL A 101 -14.14 1.87 22.26
CA VAL A 101 -15.47 1.25 22.35
C VAL A 101 -16.49 2.35 22.55
N ASP A 102 -17.25 2.67 21.50
CA ASP A 102 -18.25 3.73 21.54
C ASP A 102 -19.55 3.26 22.21
N SER A 103 -19.90 1.98 22.02
CA SER A 103 -21.00 1.35 22.72
C SER A 103 -20.74 -0.14 22.91
N TRP A 104 -20.61 -0.55 24.17
CA TRP A 104 -20.46 -1.96 24.52
C TRP A 104 -21.69 -2.79 24.12
N PHE A 105 -22.89 -2.28 24.39
CA PHE A 105 -24.14 -2.99 24.13
C PHE A 105 -24.41 -3.21 22.63
N LEU A 106 -24.07 -2.21 21.81
CA LEU A 106 -24.23 -2.29 20.35
C LEU A 106 -23.00 -2.87 19.64
N ARG A 107 -21.97 -3.26 20.41
CA ARG A 107 -20.65 -3.68 19.91
C ARG A 107 -20.07 -2.70 18.90
N GLN A 108 -20.27 -1.41 19.14
CA GLN A 108 -19.75 -0.35 18.27
C GLN A 108 -18.34 0.01 18.71
N THR A 109 -17.40 -0.12 17.79
CA THR A 109 -16.01 0.24 18.01
C THR A 109 -15.49 1.12 16.90
N THR A 110 -14.74 2.14 17.26
CA THR A 110 -13.98 2.95 16.31
C THR A 110 -12.52 2.56 16.40
N TYR A 111 -11.86 2.43 15.25
CA TYR A 111 -10.44 2.15 15.18
C TYR A 111 -9.73 3.19 14.29
N VAL A 112 -8.71 3.83 14.85
CA VAL A 112 -7.80 4.72 14.14
C VAL A 112 -6.42 4.04 14.14
N PRO A 113 -5.75 3.87 12.99
CA PRO A 113 -4.45 3.20 12.96
C PRO A 113 -3.43 3.92 13.83
N THR A 114 -2.74 3.15 14.67
CA THR A 114 -1.67 3.65 15.57
C THR A 114 -0.33 3.86 14.87
N ASN A 115 -0.11 3.17 13.76
CA ASN A 115 1.11 3.29 12.96
C ASN A 115 0.76 3.23 11.48
N ASP A 116 0.50 4.40 10.90
CA ASP A 116 0.28 4.52 9.48
C ASP A 116 1.63 4.64 8.76
N PRO A 117 2.02 3.67 7.92
CA PRO A 117 3.29 3.74 7.23
C PRO A 117 3.34 4.88 6.18
N ASN A 118 2.19 5.42 5.75
CA ASN A 118 2.09 6.54 4.81
C ASN A 118 2.06 7.94 5.49
N ASP A 119 2.17 8.00 6.81
CA ASP A 119 2.36 9.28 7.53
C ASP A 119 3.82 9.73 7.44
N TRP A 120 4.11 10.95 7.90
CA TRP A 120 5.47 11.47 7.98
C TRP A 120 6.39 10.53 8.78
N ILE A 121 7.62 10.40 8.31
CA ILE A 121 8.74 9.73 8.98
C ILE A 121 9.46 10.74 9.90
N LEU A 122 9.62 11.97 9.44
CA LEU A 122 10.14 13.10 10.21
C LEU A 122 9.00 13.91 10.84
N PRO A 123 9.31 14.81 11.77
CA PRO A 123 8.31 15.74 12.30
C PRO A 123 7.60 16.51 11.17
N ALA A 124 6.27 16.43 11.17
CA ALA A 124 5.45 17.13 10.20
C ALA A 124 5.52 18.65 10.45
N PRO A 125 5.61 19.49 9.40
CA PRO A 125 5.51 20.94 9.57
C PRO A 125 4.13 21.31 10.13
N GLY A 126 4.10 21.88 11.32
CA GLY A 126 2.84 22.27 11.97
C GLY A 126 2.22 23.53 11.34
N PRO A 127 0.92 23.81 11.57
CA PRO A 127 0.26 25.03 11.09
C PRO A 127 0.92 26.35 11.56
N ALA A 128 1.77 26.28 12.59
CA ALA A 128 2.54 27.42 13.06
C ALA A 128 3.63 27.87 12.06
N SER A 129 4.16 26.96 11.24
CA SER A 129 5.18 27.29 10.24
C SER A 129 4.59 27.76 8.91
N TRP A 130 3.26 27.68 8.74
CA TRP A 130 2.61 27.99 7.47
C TRP A 130 2.55 29.50 7.25
N ASN A 131 2.86 29.93 6.04
CA ASN A 131 2.59 31.31 5.62
C ASN A 131 1.07 31.54 5.52
N LYS A 132 0.50 32.25 6.52
CA LYS A 132 -0.94 32.53 6.60
C LYS A 132 -1.39 33.68 5.69
N GLU A 133 -0.46 34.54 5.28
CA GLU A 133 -0.75 35.70 4.44
C GLU A 133 -0.85 35.30 2.97
N ASN A 134 0.08 34.46 2.51
CA ASN A 134 0.11 33.98 1.13
C ASN A 134 0.40 32.48 1.08
N ARG A 135 -0.62 31.69 0.71
CA ARG A 135 -0.55 30.22 0.60
C ARG A 135 0.39 29.70 -0.50
N TYR A 136 0.77 30.54 -1.44
CA TYR A 136 1.70 30.22 -2.53
C TYR A 136 3.14 30.66 -2.20
N ALA A 137 3.32 31.56 -1.25
CA ALA A 137 4.65 32.03 -0.86
C ALA A 137 5.42 30.94 -0.09
N PRO A 138 6.76 30.99 -0.09
CA PRO A 138 7.58 30.13 0.76
C PRO A 138 7.21 30.28 2.25
N ASP A 139 7.50 29.22 3.02
CA ASP A 139 7.58 29.32 4.48
C ASP A 139 8.79 30.19 4.88
N SER A 140 8.91 30.58 6.15
CA SER A 140 9.89 31.57 6.64
C SER A 140 11.34 31.34 6.17
N ASP A 141 11.73 30.08 6.02
CA ASP A 141 13.11 29.69 5.69
C ASP A 141 13.30 29.47 4.19
N GLY A 142 12.20 29.39 3.42
CA GLY A 142 12.19 29.12 1.97
C GLY A 142 12.87 27.81 1.53
N GLN A 143 13.17 26.93 2.50
CA GLN A 143 13.81 25.65 2.28
C GLN A 143 12.79 24.56 2.01
N PRO A 144 13.14 23.54 1.21
CA PRO A 144 12.30 22.37 1.04
C PRO A 144 12.03 21.67 2.38
N LEU A 145 10.85 21.05 2.47
CA LEU A 145 10.45 20.29 3.65
C LEU A 145 11.49 19.23 4.02
N PRO A 146 11.57 18.85 5.32
CA PRO A 146 12.54 17.87 5.80
C PRO A 146 12.58 16.55 5.02
N GLU A 147 11.46 16.05 4.49
CA GLU A 147 11.39 14.83 3.66
C GLU A 147 11.36 15.09 2.15
N HIS A 148 11.53 16.34 1.71
CA HIS A 148 11.53 16.63 0.28
C HIS A 148 12.74 15.97 -0.39
N PRO A 149 12.59 15.34 -1.57
CA PRO A 149 13.67 14.60 -2.25
C PRO A 149 14.91 15.46 -2.55
N ALA A 150 14.73 16.76 -2.83
CA ALA A 150 15.83 17.72 -2.97
C ALA A 150 16.70 17.88 -1.69
N ARG A 151 16.20 17.48 -0.52
CA ARG A 151 16.91 17.57 0.77
C ARG A 151 17.42 16.21 1.26
N VAL A 152 16.61 15.17 1.13
CA VAL A 152 16.96 13.83 1.64
C VAL A 152 17.50 12.91 0.56
N GLY A 153 17.06 13.07 -0.69
CA GLY A 153 17.33 12.17 -1.81
C GLY A 153 16.24 11.09 -1.97
N THR A 154 16.23 10.48 -3.15
CA THR A 154 15.35 9.35 -3.49
C THR A 154 15.89 8.05 -2.92
N PRO A 155 15.12 7.28 -2.11
CA PRO A 155 15.53 5.95 -1.69
C PRO A 155 15.54 4.98 -2.89
N ILE A 156 16.64 4.26 -3.07
CA ILE A 156 16.73 3.18 -4.06
C ILE A 156 16.85 1.84 -3.30
N PRO A 157 15.91 0.89 -3.51
CA PRO A 157 15.96 -0.41 -2.85
C PRO A 157 17.17 -1.22 -3.31
N ALA A 158 17.66 -2.12 -2.46
CA ALA A 158 18.79 -2.99 -2.79
C ALA A 158 18.41 -3.93 -3.93
N SER A 159 19.30 -4.21 -4.89
CA SER A 159 18.98 -5.15 -5.98
C SER A 159 18.50 -6.50 -5.45
N PHE A 160 19.12 -7.00 -4.38
CA PHE A 160 18.72 -8.20 -3.65
C PHE A 160 18.64 -7.95 -2.14
N SER A 161 17.72 -8.64 -1.49
CA SER A 161 17.59 -8.74 -0.04
C SER A 161 17.34 -10.19 0.36
N LEU A 162 17.12 -10.43 1.66
CA LEU A 162 16.69 -11.74 2.16
C LEU A 162 15.37 -12.20 1.50
N TYR A 163 14.50 -11.27 1.08
CA TYR A 163 13.29 -11.58 0.34
C TYR A 163 13.61 -12.29 -0.98
N GLY A 164 14.51 -11.72 -1.79
CA GLY A 164 14.96 -12.33 -3.03
C GLY A 164 15.65 -13.67 -2.82
N ILE A 165 16.50 -13.81 -1.80
CA ILE A 165 17.18 -15.09 -1.51
C ILE A 165 16.16 -16.16 -1.15
N PHE A 166 15.31 -15.93 -0.14
CA PHE A 166 14.32 -16.91 0.29
C PHE A 166 13.30 -17.21 -0.82
N GLY A 167 12.87 -16.18 -1.56
CA GLY A 167 11.93 -16.32 -2.65
C GLY A 167 12.47 -17.12 -3.83
N ILE A 168 13.72 -16.88 -4.26
CA ILE A 168 14.36 -17.67 -5.32
C ILE A 168 14.56 -19.12 -4.84
N SER A 169 15.06 -19.32 -3.62
CA SER A 169 15.22 -20.68 -3.06
C SER A 169 13.88 -21.42 -3.00
N SER A 170 12.79 -20.73 -2.61
CA SER A 170 11.45 -21.29 -2.61
C SER A 170 10.99 -21.71 -4.01
N VAL A 171 11.16 -20.84 -5.01
CA VAL A 171 10.83 -21.15 -6.41
C VAL A 171 11.61 -22.35 -6.91
N LEU A 172 12.91 -22.45 -6.60
CA LEU A 172 13.71 -23.62 -6.96
C LEU A 172 13.19 -24.90 -6.31
N CYS A 173 12.83 -24.87 -5.03
CA CYS A 173 12.19 -26.00 -4.35
C CYS A 173 10.89 -26.43 -5.05
N PHE A 174 10.04 -25.47 -5.46
CA PHE A 174 8.80 -25.79 -6.18
C PHE A 174 9.05 -26.37 -7.57
N ILE A 175 10.03 -25.86 -8.31
CA ILE A 175 10.41 -26.41 -9.63
C ILE A 175 10.89 -27.86 -9.47
N LEU A 176 11.81 -28.12 -8.53
CA LEU A 176 12.34 -29.46 -8.27
C LEU A 176 11.26 -30.42 -7.76
N GLY A 177 10.40 -29.97 -6.85
CA GLY A 177 9.27 -30.76 -6.35
C GLY A 177 8.30 -31.12 -7.47
N THR A 178 7.97 -30.17 -8.34
CA THR A 178 7.12 -30.40 -9.52
C THR A 178 7.79 -31.37 -10.50
N GLY A 179 9.09 -31.26 -10.74
CA GLY A 179 9.84 -32.20 -11.58
C GLY A 179 9.84 -33.63 -11.04
N SER A 180 9.95 -33.79 -9.73
CA SER A 180 9.81 -35.09 -9.05
C SER A 180 8.41 -35.69 -9.27
N VAL A 181 7.35 -34.88 -9.11
CA VAL A 181 5.97 -35.31 -9.38
C VAL A 181 5.79 -35.74 -10.83
N ILE A 182 6.23 -34.92 -11.79
CA ILE A 182 6.12 -35.23 -13.23
C ILE A 182 6.82 -36.54 -13.58
N SER A 183 8.00 -36.78 -13.01
CA SER A 183 8.78 -37.99 -13.25
C SER A 183 8.12 -39.26 -12.71
N SER A 184 7.19 -39.13 -11.76
CA SER A 184 6.44 -40.26 -11.18
C SER A 184 5.11 -40.56 -11.88
N ILE A 185 4.66 -39.68 -12.79
CA ILE A 185 3.39 -39.82 -13.51
C ILE A 185 3.63 -40.51 -14.85
N ASP A 186 2.91 -41.57 -15.18
CA ASP A 186 3.07 -42.25 -16.48
C ASP A 186 2.34 -41.54 -17.65
N GLU A 187 1.25 -40.84 -17.34
CA GLU A 187 0.37 -40.26 -18.35
C GLU A 187 0.88 -38.89 -18.86
N SER A 188 1.30 -38.82 -20.12
CA SER A 188 1.83 -37.59 -20.72
C SER A 188 0.83 -36.43 -20.70
N SER A 189 -0.47 -36.67 -20.90
CA SER A 189 -1.50 -35.63 -20.84
C SER A 189 -1.52 -34.91 -19.48
N THR A 190 -1.39 -35.68 -18.39
CA THR A 190 -1.36 -35.18 -17.02
C THR A 190 -0.07 -34.39 -16.75
N ARG A 191 1.08 -34.85 -17.28
CA ARG A 191 2.35 -34.10 -17.20
C ARG A 191 2.24 -32.73 -17.89
N TYR A 192 1.73 -32.68 -19.12
CA TYR A 192 1.52 -31.44 -19.86
C TYR A 192 0.53 -30.50 -19.15
N LEU A 193 -0.51 -31.05 -18.50
CA LEU A 193 -1.45 -30.26 -17.71
C LEU A 193 -0.76 -29.59 -16.51
N ILE A 194 0.06 -30.32 -15.75
CA ILE A 194 0.81 -29.76 -14.61
C ILE A 194 1.77 -28.65 -15.06
N ILE A 195 2.49 -28.88 -16.16
CA ILE A 195 3.40 -27.87 -16.74
C ILE A 195 2.62 -26.64 -17.22
N GLY A 196 1.47 -26.85 -17.87
CA GLY A 196 0.60 -25.78 -18.34
C GLY A 196 0.07 -24.90 -17.21
N ILE A 197 -0.41 -25.50 -16.11
CA ILE A 197 -0.87 -24.78 -14.92
C ILE A 197 0.29 -24.00 -14.29
N THR A 198 1.44 -24.63 -14.11
CA THR A 198 2.63 -23.99 -13.51
C THR A 198 3.09 -22.79 -14.34
N SER A 199 3.11 -22.94 -15.66
CA SER A 199 3.46 -21.88 -16.61
C SER A 199 2.45 -20.71 -16.55
N LEU A 200 1.15 -21.01 -16.49
CA LEU A 200 0.11 -19.98 -16.38
C LEU A 200 0.24 -19.16 -15.10
N VAL A 201 0.45 -19.82 -13.95
CA VAL A 201 0.69 -19.15 -12.67
C VAL A 201 1.93 -18.25 -12.74
N ALA A 202 3.02 -18.75 -13.34
CA ALA A 202 4.24 -17.98 -13.52
C ALA A 202 4.05 -16.75 -14.41
N ILE A 203 3.30 -16.86 -15.52
CA ILE A 203 2.98 -15.74 -16.41
C ILE A 203 2.15 -14.67 -15.69
N ILE A 204 1.09 -15.07 -14.98
CA ILE A 204 0.25 -14.13 -14.22
C ILE A 204 1.10 -13.39 -13.19
N TRP A 205 1.93 -14.13 -12.44
CA TRP A 205 2.81 -13.53 -11.44
C TRP A 205 3.86 -12.60 -12.09
N LEU A 206 4.41 -12.97 -13.25
CA LEU A 206 5.37 -12.15 -14.01
C LEU A 206 4.74 -10.84 -14.49
N ILE A 207 3.52 -10.87 -15.01
CA ILE A 207 2.78 -9.68 -15.44
C ILE A 207 2.56 -8.75 -14.25
N MET A 208 2.09 -9.28 -13.12
CA MET A 208 1.89 -8.49 -11.89
C MET A 208 3.21 -7.88 -11.38
N GLY A 209 4.29 -8.67 -11.35
CA GLY A 209 5.62 -8.21 -10.95
C GLY A 209 6.16 -7.11 -11.86
N TRP A 210 6.03 -7.28 -13.17
CA TRP A 210 6.44 -6.30 -14.18
C TRP A 210 5.66 -4.98 -14.08
N LEU A 211 4.33 -5.05 -13.87
CA LEU A 211 3.51 -3.84 -13.70
C LEU A 211 3.91 -3.03 -12.47
N ARG A 212 4.21 -3.70 -11.34
CA ARG A 212 4.69 -3.04 -10.12
C ARG A 212 6.10 -2.47 -10.30
N ALA A 213 7.00 -3.21 -10.93
CA ALA A 213 8.35 -2.74 -11.26
C ALA A 213 8.31 -1.49 -12.16
N LYS A 214 7.42 -1.47 -13.15
CA LYS A 214 7.24 -0.30 -14.03
C LYS A 214 6.79 0.95 -13.27
N MET A 215 5.87 0.80 -12.31
CA MET A 215 5.44 1.92 -11.47
C MET A 215 6.59 2.42 -10.58
N LEU A 216 7.35 1.50 -9.97
CA LEU A 216 8.49 1.87 -9.14
C LEU A 216 9.58 2.61 -9.93
N ASN A 217 9.96 2.08 -11.10
CA ASN A 217 10.95 2.73 -11.95
C ASN A 217 10.50 4.13 -12.37
N GLN A 218 9.20 4.32 -12.67
CA GLN A 218 8.68 5.66 -12.97
C GLN A 218 8.93 6.65 -11.83
N MET A 219 8.72 6.24 -10.58
CA MET A 219 8.97 7.08 -9.41
C MET A 219 10.46 7.34 -9.19
N ILE A 220 11.33 6.36 -9.45
CA ILE A 220 12.79 6.52 -9.28
C ILE A 220 13.40 7.39 -10.40
N ASP A 221 12.93 7.22 -11.64
CA ASP A 221 13.51 7.85 -12.82
C ASP A 221 12.98 9.28 -13.06
N THR A 222 11.88 9.66 -12.40
CA THR A 222 11.31 11.01 -12.52
C THR A 222 11.86 11.91 -11.40
N PRO A 223 12.63 12.96 -11.71
CA PRO A 223 13.11 13.86 -10.68
C PRO A 223 11.96 14.68 -10.09
N THR A 224 11.90 14.73 -8.76
CA THR A 224 10.93 15.57 -8.04
C THR A 224 11.25 17.06 -8.21
N SER A 225 10.30 17.82 -8.73
CA SER A 225 10.41 19.26 -8.89
C SER A 225 10.10 20.01 -7.60
N LEU A 226 10.81 21.12 -7.36
CA LEU A 226 10.40 22.11 -6.36
C LEU A 226 9.21 22.91 -6.87
N VAL A 227 8.25 23.19 -6.00
CA VAL A 227 7.03 23.94 -6.31
C VAL A 227 7.36 25.35 -6.81
N ARG A 228 8.31 26.05 -6.19
CA ARG A 228 8.69 27.41 -6.59
C ARG A 228 9.17 27.55 -8.04
N SER A 229 9.61 26.46 -8.67
CA SER A 229 10.27 26.46 -9.98
C SER A 229 9.74 25.37 -10.92
N VAL A 230 8.56 24.83 -10.63
CA VAL A 230 7.95 23.80 -11.50
C VAL A 230 7.49 24.43 -12.82
N ALA A 231 7.77 23.74 -13.93
CA ALA A 231 7.39 24.18 -15.27
C ALA A 231 6.04 23.59 -15.70
N LEU A 232 5.57 23.95 -16.89
CA LEU A 232 4.40 23.32 -17.52
C LEU A 232 4.76 21.92 -18.03
N GLY A 233 3.81 20.99 -17.91
CA GLY A 233 3.98 19.60 -18.32
C GLY A 233 3.94 18.62 -17.15
N HIS A 234 4.33 17.37 -17.39
CA HIS A 234 4.25 16.30 -16.40
C HIS A 234 5.42 16.34 -15.43
N HIS A 235 5.11 16.48 -14.14
CA HIS A 235 6.09 16.60 -13.08
C HIS A 235 5.71 15.75 -11.86
N GLU A 236 6.76 15.31 -11.17
CA GLU A 236 6.65 14.75 -9.84
C GLU A 236 6.76 15.87 -8.79
N LEU A 237 5.85 15.86 -7.82
CA LEU A 237 5.79 16.82 -6.73
C LEU A 237 5.56 16.09 -5.41
N VAL A 238 6.24 16.54 -4.36
CA VAL A 238 6.06 16.02 -3.00
C VAL A 238 5.86 17.19 -2.05
N GLY A 239 4.88 17.10 -1.18
CA GLY A 239 4.62 18.17 -0.23
C GLY A 239 3.56 17.83 0.81
N GLN A 240 3.28 18.83 1.64
CA GLN A 240 2.24 18.79 2.64
C GLN A 240 0.92 19.35 2.09
N VAL A 241 -0.18 18.70 2.43
CA VAL A 241 -1.52 19.19 2.11
C VAL A 241 -1.90 20.36 3.00
N ARG A 242 -2.25 21.48 2.37
CA ARG A 242 -2.71 22.70 3.01
C ARG A 242 -4.06 23.14 2.40
N PRO A 243 -4.88 23.91 3.14
CA PRO A 243 -6.19 24.34 2.65
C PRO A 243 -6.05 25.26 1.44
N SER A 244 -6.90 25.05 0.42
CA SER A 244 -7.10 26.00 -0.68
C SER A 244 -8.22 26.99 -0.36
N GLN A 245 -8.59 27.83 -1.34
CA GLN A 245 -9.70 28.78 -1.20
C GLN A 245 -11.04 28.10 -0.93
N GLU A 246 -11.25 26.92 -1.50
CA GLU A 246 -12.44 26.08 -1.33
C GLU A 246 -12.57 25.50 0.08
N GLY A 247 -11.49 25.58 0.87
CA GLY A 247 -11.45 25.09 2.23
C GLY A 247 -11.20 23.58 2.28
N VAL A 248 -11.97 22.90 3.12
CA VAL A 248 -11.81 21.48 3.42
C VAL A 248 -13.17 20.81 3.58
N LEU A 249 -13.17 19.49 3.41
CA LEU A 249 -14.34 18.66 3.55
C LEU A 249 -14.48 18.15 4.99
N ARG A 250 -15.73 18.16 5.46
CA ARG A 250 -16.19 17.31 6.55
C ARG A 250 -16.89 16.11 5.93
N VAL A 251 -16.24 14.96 5.99
CA VAL A 251 -16.75 13.71 5.42
C VAL A 251 -17.63 13.05 6.45
N VAL A 252 -18.91 12.90 6.14
CA VAL A 252 -19.88 12.14 6.94
C VAL A 252 -20.08 10.79 6.28
N VAL A 253 -19.70 9.72 6.98
CA VAL A 253 -19.72 8.35 6.45
C VAL A 253 -21.13 7.78 6.57
N ASP A 254 -21.65 7.25 5.46
CA ASP A 254 -22.97 6.60 5.34
C ASP A 254 -24.17 7.44 5.86
N GLY A 255 -24.02 8.77 5.91
CA GLY A 255 -25.04 9.71 6.37
C GLY A 255 -25.13 9.85 7.90
N ASN A 256 -24.23 9.23 8.67
CA ASN A 256 -24.26 9.24 10.12
C ASN A 256 -23.38 10.36 10.70
N GLN A 257 -24.03 11.36 11.31
CA GLN A 257 -23.37 12.55 11.87
C GLN A 257 -22.34 12.26 12.98
N ARG A 258 -22.35 11.05 13.56
CA ARG A 258 -21.33 10.61 14.54
C ARG A 258 -20.11 9.98 13.88
N MET A 259 -20.26 9.48 12.67
CA MET A 259 -19.20 8.87 11.87
C MET A 259 -18.69 9.88 10.88
N PHE A 260 -17.88 10.81 11.37
CA PHE A 260 -17.32 11.85 10.54
C PHE A 260 -15.81 12.00 10.72
N MET A 261 -15.20 12.64 9.73
CA MET A 261 -13.82 13.08 9.73
C MET A 261 -13.76 14.49 9.16
N GLU A 262 -13.07 15.37 9.86
CA GLU A 262 -12.87 16.77 9.43
C GLU A 262 -11.52 16.96 8.75
N ASN A 263 -11.39 18.10 8.06
CA ASN A 263 -10.15 18.55 7.41
C ASN A 263 -9.67 17.60 6.30
N MET A 264 -10.60 16.93 5.62
CA MET A 264 -10.31 16.05 4.49
C MET A 264 -10.24 16.87 3.20
N VAL A 265 -9.38 16.48 2.26
CA VAL A 265 -9.33 17.06 0.90
C VAL A 265 -9.69 16.05 -0.18
N SER A 266 -9.59 14.76 0.14
CA SER A 266 -9.95 13.65 -0.72
C SER A 266 -10.34 12.47 0.15
N TYR A 267 -11.40 11.76 -0.21
CA TYR A 267 -11.88 10.61 0.55
C TYR A 267 -12.48 9.53 -0.36
N HIS A 268 -12.41 8.31 0.15
CA HIS A 268 -13.20 7.18 -0.33
C HIS A 268 -13.58 6.38 0.91
N TRP A 269 -14.88 6.13 1.12
CA TRP A 269 -15.33 5.24 2.17
C TRP A 269 -16.09 4.05 1.60
N THR A 270 -15.97 2.91 2.28
CA THR A 270 -16.71 1.69 1.97
C THR A 270 -17.52 1.25 3.17
N TYR A 271 -18.72 0.76 2.90
CA TYR A 271 -19.56 0.05 3.85
C TYR A 271 -19.64 -1.41 3.44
N GLU A 272 -19.17 -2.28 4.33
CA GLU A 272 -19.11 -3.72 4.16
C GLU A 272 -20.01 -4.42 5.19
N GLN A 273 -20.64 -5.50 4.76
CA GLN A 273 -21.40 -6.39 5.63
C GLN A 273 -20.75 -7.76 5.70
N GLN A 274 -20.62 -8.30 6.90
CA GLN A 274 -20.30 -9.69 7.08
C GLN A 274 -21.57 -10.52 6.97
N GLN A 275 -21.62 -11.36 5.95
CA GLN A 275 -22.71 -12.28 5.69
C GLN A 275 -22.31 -13.69 6.08
N GLU A 276 -23.20 -14.37 6.78
CA GLU A 276 -23.05 -15.75 7.24
C GLU A 276 -24.17 -16.61 6.66
N ARG A 277 -23.83 -17.80 6.16
CA ARG A 277 -24.81 -18.82 5.75
C ARG A 277 -24.39 -20.18 6.29
N THR A 278 -25.36 -20.97 6.71
CA THR A 278 -25.13 -22.39 7.03
C THR A 278 -25.46 -23.24 5.82
N VAL A 279 -24.51 -24.09 5.42
CA VAL A 279 -24.63 -24.99 4.28
C VAL A 279 -24.54 -26.43 4.79
N SER A 280 -25.51 -27.26 4.41
CA SER A 280 -25.48 -28.69 4.71
C SER A 280 -24.56 -29.40 3.71
N THR A 281 -23.51 -30.05 4.22
CA THR A 281 -22.61 -30.92 3.47
C THR A 281 -22.89 -32.38 3.80
N LYS A 282 -22.35 -33.32 3.01
CA LYS A 282 -22.54 -34.77 3.23
C LYS A 282 -21.98 -35.25 4.58
N GLU A 283 -21.12 -34.45 5.23
CA GLU A 283 -20.41 -34.75 6.48
C GLU A 283 -20.92 -33.92 7.68
N GLY A 284 -21.90 -33.03 7.48
CA GLY A 284 -22.45 -32.20 8.55
C GLY A 284 -22.92 -30.82 8.08
N THR A 285 -22.87 -29.82 8.97
CA THR A 285 -23.19 -28.42 8.64
C THR A 285 -21.94 -27.57 8.70
N ARG A 286 -21.68 -26.79 7.65
CA ARG A 286 -20.57 -25.82 7.59
C ARG A 286 -21.11 -24.40 7.54
N THR A 287 -20.48 -23.50 8.28
CA THR A 287 -20.77 -22.07 8.24
C THR A 287 -19.82 -21.36 7.28
N GLU A 288 -20.37 -20.66 6.30
CA GLU A 288 -19.61 -19.83 5.37
C GLU A 288 -19.78 -18.35 5.73
N ARG A 289 -18.67 -17.62 5.74
CA ARG A 289 -18.63 -16.18 6.04
C ARG A 289 -17.91 -15.43 4.94
N ARG A 290 -18.45 -14.28 4.56
CA ARG A 290 -17.81 -13.35 3.61
C ARG A 290 -18.11 -11.91 3.97
N TRP A 291 -17.18 -11.02 3.66
CA TRP A 291 -17.42 -9.59 3.63
C TRP A 291 -17.88 -9.19 2.23
N VAL A 292 -18.92 -8.36 2.17
CA VAL A 292 -19.46 -7.85 0.91
C VAL A 292 -19.61 -6.33 1.02
N THR A 293 -19.00 -5.61 0.08
CA THR A 293 -19.20 -4.15 -0.05
C THR A 293 -20.61 -3.89 -0.56
N ILE A 294 -21.36 -3.08 0.18
CA ILE A 294 -22.77 -2.76 -0.11
C ILE A 294 -22.89 -1.34 -0.65
N ARG A 295 -22.13 -0.40 -0.09
CA ARG A 295 -22.09 1.00 -0.51
C ARG A 295 -20.67 1.53 -0.44
N SER A 296 -20.40 2.52 -1.26
CA SER A 296 -19.21 3.34 -1.19
C SER A 296 -19.56 4.73 -1.68
N ASP A 297 -18.76 5.70 -1.29
CA ASP A 297 -18.82 7.06 -1.81
C ASP A 297 -17.42 7.66 -1.76
N GLU A 298 -17.17 8.57 -2.70
CA GLU A 298 -15.88 9.21 -2.91
C GLU A 298 -16.08 10.68 -3.24
N GLY A 299 -15.12 11.50 -2.85
CA GLY A 299 -15.18 12.92 -3.10
C GLY A 299 -13.84 13.58 -2.85
N SER A 300 -13.63 14.71 -3.50
CA SER A 300 -12.41 15.50 -3.32
C SER A 300 -12.70 16.96 -3.59
N CYS A 301 -11.96 17.83 -2.91
CA CYS A 301 -11.86 19.24 -3.24
C CYS A 301 -10.42 19.56 -3.66
N PRO A 302 -10.20 20.66 -4.39
CA PRO A 302 -8.88 21.20 -4.60
C PRO A 302 -8.17 21.47 -3.26
N PHE A 303 -6.85 21.42 -3.27
CA PHE A 303 -6.01 21.73 -2.11
C PHE A 303 -4.68 22.34 -2.54
N ILE A 304 -3.93 22.90 -1.61
CA ILE A 304 -2.56 23.38 -1.86
C ILE A 304 -1.58 22.28 -1.46
N LEU A 305 -0.75 21.85 -2.40
CA LEU A 305 0.45 21.08 -2.09
C LEU A 305 1.58 22.07 -1.79
N HIS A 306 2.17 21.98 -0.60
CA HIS A 306 3.23 22.87 -0.17
C HIS A 306 4.51 22.11 0.14
N ASP A 307 5.60 22.43 -0.55
CA ASP A 307 6.90 21.75 -0.39
C ASP A 307 7.90 22.52 0.48
N GLY A 308 7.46 23.62 1.10
CA GLY A 308 8.28 24.53 1.92
C GLY A 308 8.83 25.72 1.12
N THR A 309 9.10 25.51 -0.17
CA THR A 309 9.54 26.56 -1.10
C THR A 309 8.38 27.35 -1.70
N GLY A 310 7.20 26.75 -1.76
CA GLY A 310 5.95 27.42 -2.12
C GLY A 310 4.78 26.46 -2.13
N GLY A 311 3.59 27.01 -2.36
CA GLY A 311 2.35 26.24 -2.55
C GLY A 311 1.95 26.14 -4.02
N ILE A 312 1.37 25.04 -4.44
CA ILE A 312 0.74 24.90 -5.76
C ILE A 312 -0.65 24.29 -5.61
N ARG A 313 -1.60 24.77 -6.40
CA ARG A 313 -2.95 24.26 -6.41
C ARG A 313 -3.01 22.90 -7.10
N VAL A 314 -3.67 21.93 -6.46
CA VAL A 314 -3.86 20.58 -6.97
C VAL A 314 -5.36 20.28 -7.09
N ASN A 315 -5.79 19.86 -8.27
CA ASN A 315 -7.15 19.41 -8.52
C ASN A 315 -7.28 17.91 -8.19
N GLY A 316 -7.41 17.58 -6.90
CA GLY A 316 -7.38 16.20 -6.40
C GLY A 316 -8.39 15.24 -7.05
N GLN A 317 -9.57 15.73 -7.43
CA GLN A 317 -10.60 14.91 -8.09
C GLN A 317 -10.24 14.50 -9.53
N SER A 318 -9.33 15.24 -10.18
CA SER A 318 -9.01 14.99 -11.58
C SER A 318 -8.14 13.74 -11.81
N PHE A 319 -7.55 13.19 -10.75
CA PHE A 319 -6.58 12.10 -10.85
C PHE A 319 -7.23 10.77 -11.24
N LYS A 320 -6.74 10.18 -12.34
CA LYS A 320 -7.13 8.82 -12.80
C LYS A 320 -6.81 7.72 -11.79
N ARG A 321 -5.83 7.95 -10.92
CA ARG A 321 -5.31 6.94 -9.98
C ARG A 321 -5.03 7.62 -8.65
N SER A 322 -5.68 7.14 -7.61
CA SER A 322 -5.53 7.64 -6.25
C SER A 322 -5.20 6.46 -5.33
N ASP A 323 -4.08 6.56 -4.62
CA ASP A 323 -3.69 5.60 -3.58
C ASP A 323 -3.63 6.31 -2.23
N TYR A 324 -4.68 6.14 -1.43
CA TYR A 324 -4.74 6.70 -0.09
C TYR A 324 -3.98 5.84 0.94
N GLY A 325 -3.33 4.75 0.52
CA GLY A 325 -2.65 3.82 1.40
C GLY A 325 -3.61 3.13 2.37
N ASN A 326 -3.21 3.03 3.64
CA ASN A 326 -4.08 2.44 4.67
C ASN A 326 -5.31 3.30 4.94
N TYR A 327 -6.35 2.72 5.52
CA TYR A 327 -7.50 3.51 5.99
C TYR A 327 -7.08 4.46 7.12
N ILE A 328 -7.74 5.61 7.24
CA ILE A 328 -7.48 6.59 8.30
C ILE A 328 -8.35 6.31 9.52
N LYS A 329 -9.56 5.80 9.30
CA LYS A 329 -10.52 5.51 10.37
C LYS A 329 -11.46 4.38 9.94
N ARG A 330 -11.79 3.50 10.88
CA ARG A 330 -12.74 2.42 10.71
C ARG A 330 -13.75 2.45 11.84
N TRP A 331 -14.98 2.10 11.52
CA TRP A 331 -16.04 1.82 12.47
C TRP A 331 -16.52 0.41 12.25
N ASP A 332 -16.69 -0.36 13.32
CA ASP A 332 -17.26 -1.70 13.30
C ASP A 332 -18.48 -1.74 14.24
N GLY A 333 -19.49 -2.54 13.91
CA GLY A 333 -20.71 -2.67 14.71
C GLY A 333 -21.53 -3.92 14.39
N ALA A 334 -22.27 -4.45 15.36
CA ALA A 334 -23.12 -5.64 15.18
C ALA A 334 -24.50 -5.33 14.55
N PHE A 335 -24.85 -4.06 14.43
CA PHE A 335 -26.14 -3.60 13.92
C PHE A 335 -25.92 -2.55 12.84
N ALA A 336 -26.75 -2.55 11.79
CA ALA A 336 -26.79 -1.44 10.86
C ALA A 336 -27.28 -0.20 11.60
N GLU A 337 -26.84 0.98 11.16
CA GLU A 337 -27.03 2.24 11.90
C GLU A 337 -28.48 2.59 12.22
N THR A 338 -29.45 2.05 11.47
CA THR A 338 -30.87 2.18 11.76
C THR A 338 -31.58 0.83 11.64
N LEU A 339 -32.63 0.63 12.46
CA LEU A 339 -33.51 -0.55 12.40
C LEU A 339 -34.06 -0.79 10.98
N GLY A 340 -34.36 0.28 10.22
CA GLY A 340 -34.80 0.19 8.83
C GLY A 340 -33.71 -0.29 7.86
N LYS A 341 -32.48 0.24 7.97
CA LYS A 341 -31.34 -0.23 7.17
C LYS A 341 -30.98 -1.69 7.52
N GLN A 342 -31.13 -2.09 8.79
CA GLN A 342 -30.88 -3.45 9.26
C GLN A 342 -31.95 -4.44 8.80
N PHE A 343 -33.22 -4.03 8.82
CA PHE A 343 -34.33 -4.79 8.27
C PHE A 343 -34.13 -5.01 6.77
N MET A 344 -33.84 -3.96 5.99
CA MET A 344 -33.58 -4.09 4.55
C MET A 344 -32.34 -4.93 4.23
N ALA A 345 -31.26 -4.78 5.00
CA ALA A 345 -30.07 -5.63 4.86
C ALA A 345 -30.38 -7.11 5.12
N SER A 346 -31.18 -7.40 6.14
CA SER A 346 -31.59 -8.78 6.49
C SER A 346 -32.57 -9.35 5.47
N LEU A 347 -33.46 -8.52 4.90
CA LEU A 347 -34.46 -8.92 3.92
C LEU A 347 -33.80 -9.22 2.56
N VAL A 348 -32.87 -8.37 2.10
CA VAL A 348 -32.11 -8.60 0.85
C VAL A 348 -31.19 -9.82 0.97
N ALA A 349 -30.48 -9.97 2.10
CA ALA A 349 -29.60 -11.12 2.34
C ALA A 349 -30.40 -12.44 2.49
N GLY A 350 -31.58 -12.39 3.12
CA GLY A 350 -32.47 -13.53 3.29
C GLY A 350 -33.10 -14.01 1.97
N VAL A 351 -33.51 -13.09 1.10
CA VAL A 351 -34.16 -13.40 -0.19
C VAL A 351 -33.15 -13.92 -1.22
N LEU A 352 -31.89 -13.45 -1.21
CA LEU A 352 -30.83 -13.86 -2.14
C LEU A 352 -29.97 -15.02 -1.60
N GLY A 353 -30.62 -16.08 -1.12
CA GLY A 353 -29.94 -17.37 -0.87
C GLY A 353 -29.61 -17.70 0.59
N GLY A 354 -30.39 -17.18 1.56
CA GLY A 354 -30.30 -17.62 2.96
C GLY A 354 -29.10 -17.08 3.73
N TRP A 355 -28.59 -15.91 3.35
CA TRP A 355 -27.50 -15.23 4.06
C TRP A 355 -28.07 -14.37 5.20
N ARG A 356 -27.40 -14.39 6.34
CA ARG A 356 -27.70 -13.55 7.51
C ARG A 356 -26.56 -12.55 7.71
N VAL A 357 -26.89 -11.27 7.89
CA VAL A 357 -25.89 -10.25 8.24
C VAL A 357 -25.57 -10.36 9.73
N ILE A 358 -24.29 -10.43 10.07
CA ILE A 358 -23.82 -10.56 11.45
C ILE A 358 -23.05 -9.35 11.95
N ASP A 359 -22.28 -8.70 11.07
CA ASP A 359 -21.45 -7.56 11.42
C ASP A 359 -21.42 -6.54 10.28
N HIS A 360 -21.11 -5.31 10.65
CA HIS A 360 -21.07 -4.14 9.80
C HIS A 360 -19.72 -3.45 9.98
N ARG A 361 -19.14 -3.00 8.87
CA ARG A 361 -17.87 -2.28 8.86
C ARG A 361 -17.97 -1.08 7.93
N TRP A 362 -17.49 0.05 8.40
CA TRP A 362 -17.28 1.24 7.59
C TRP A 362 -15.81 1.61 7.63
N THR A 363 -15.19 1.74 6.47
CA THR A 363 -13.76 2.05 6.38
C THR A 363 -13.57 3.32 5.56
N LEU A 364 -12.90 4.32 6.13
CA LEU A 364 -12.58 5.59 5.49
C LEU A 364 -11.11 5.65 5.10
N TYR A 365 -10.87 5.89 3.83
CA TYR A 365 -9.56 6.20 3.23
C TYR A 365 -9.57 7.66 2.77
N GLY A 366 -8.40 8.27 2.66
CA GLY A 366 -8.31 9.61 2.06
C GLY A 366 -7.02 10.35 2.36
N ILE A 367 -7.10 11.67 2.22
CA ILE A 367 -6.03 12.62 2.48
C ILE A 367 -6.59 13.74 3.37
N LYS A 368 -5.91 14.02 4.48
CA LYS A 368 -6.24 15.10 5.42
C LYS A 368 -5.24 16.26 5.29
N LEU A 369 -5.64 17.45 5.73
CA LEU A 369 -4.70 18.53 5.99
C LEU A 369 -3.51 18.05 6.82
N GLY A 370 -2.33 18.51 6.45
CA GLY A 370 -1.07 18.15 7.10
C GLY A 370 -0.48 16.82 6.64
N ASN A 371 -1.22 15.96 5.91
CA ASN A 371 -0.67 14.72 5.39
C ASN A 371 0.40 15.00 4.32
N PRO A 372 1.44 14.14 4.23
CA PRO A 372 2.34 14.14 3.10
C PRO A 372 1.63 13.53 1.89
N VAL A 373 1.87 14.10 0.72
CA VAL A 373 1.34 13.58 -0.55
C VAL A 373 2.43 13.62 -1.61
N TYR A 374 2.51 12.52 -2.34
CA TYR A 374 3.29 12.34 -3.55
C TYR A 374 2.35 12.45 -4.74
N ILE A 375 2.72 13.26 -5.73
CA ILE A 375 1.90 13.54 -6.91
C ILE A 375 2.75 13.35 -8.15
N MET A 376 2.21 12.60 -9.11
CA MET A 376 2.63 12.66 -10.49
C MET A 376 1.48 13.28 -11.29
N GLY A 377 1.65 14.50 -11.80
CA GLY A 377 0.56 15.25 -12.42
C GLY A 377 1.03 16.13 -13.57
N GLU A 378 0.07 16.55 -14.39
CA GLU A 378 0.27 17.53 -15.45
C GLU A 378 0.07 18.94 -14.87
N VAL A 379 1.10 19.76 -14.95
CA VAL A 379 1.08 21.17 -14.56
C VAL A 379 0.59 22.00 -15.75
N LYS A 380 -0.55 22.68 -15.55
CA LYS A 380 -1.21 23.51 -16.55
C LYS A 380 -1.30 24.96 -16.08
N SER A 381 -1.35 25.90 -17.03
CA SER A 381 -1.63 27.30 -16.73
C SER A 381 -3.07 27.45 -16.24
N ARG A 382 -3.28 28.25 -15.20
CA ARG A 382 -4.60 28.63 -14.73
C ARG A 382 -5.24 29.63 -15.68
N SER A 383 -6.57 29.63 -15.74
CA SER A 383 -7.28 30.66 -16.49
C SER A 383 -7.13 32.02 -15.79
N ARG A 384 -7.21 33.11 -16.57
CA ARG A 384 -7.14 34.46 -15.98
C ARG A 384 -8.28 34.70 -14.98
N ALA A 385 -9.47 34.16 -15.27
CA ALA A 385 -10.62 34.24 -14.38
C ALA A 385 -10.35 33.59 -13.00
N ASP A 386 -9.68 32.44 -12.97
CA ASP A 386 -9.34 31.75 -11.71
C ASP A 386 -8.28 32.50 -10.89
N ILE A 387 -7.33 33.14 -11.58
CA ILE A 387 -6.29 33.96 -10.95
C ILE A 387 -6.93 35.20 -10.32
N ASP A 388 -7.81 35.88 -11.05
CA ASP A 388 -8.51 37.07 -10.57
C ASP A 388 -9.52 36.73 -9.45
N ALA A 389 -10.20 35.58 -9.51
CA ALA A 389 -11.14 35.12 -8.48
C ALA A 389 -10.46 34.86 -7.12
N GLU A 390 -9.17 34.53 -7.13
CA GLU A 390 -8.36 34.34 -5.92
C GLU A 390 -7.59 35.61 -5.53
N ASN A 391 -7.75 36.72 -6.27
CA ASN A 391 -7.03 37.99 -6.10
C ASN A 391 -5.50 37.82 -6.15
N LEU A 392 -5.00 36.98 -7.06
CA LEU A 392 -3.57 36.74 -7.21
C LEU A 392 -2.95 37.80 -8.13
N ASP A 393 -1.81 38.35 -7.72
CA ASP A 393 -1.08 39.38 -8.47
C ASP A 393 -0.37 38.83 -9.71
N GLY A 394 -0.17 37.51 -9.78
CA GLY A 394 0.51 36.81 -10.87
C GLY A 394 2.03 36.92 -10.84
N ASN A 395 2.62 37.48 -9.77
CA ASN A 395 4.07 37.62 -9.65
C ASN A 395 4.76 36.30 -9.28
N LEU A 396 4.04 35.42 -8.57
CA LEU A 396 4.53 34.09 -8.23
C LEU A 396 4.18 33.09 -9.34
N GLN A 397 5.19 32.46 -9.92
CA GLN A 397 5.01 31.47 -10.98
C GLN A 397 4.08 30.31 -10.55
N ASN A 398 4.26 29.83 -9.34
CA ASN A 398 3.50 28.70 -8.78
C ASN A 398 2.04 29.06 -8.42
N SER A 399 1.66 30.35 -8.40
CA SER A 399 0.27 30.75 -8.17
C SER A 399 -0.57 30.81 -9.45
N ILE A 400 0.08 30.91 -10.62
CA ILE A 400 -0.59 31.00 -11.93
C ILE A 400 -0.67 29.66 -12.68
N ILE A 401 -0.21 28.58 -12.05
CA ILE A 401 -0.26 27.21 -12.56
C ILE A 401 -0.96 26.31 -11.54
N GLU A 402 -1.46 25.17 -12.01
CA GLU A 402 -2.13 24.17 -11.18
C GLU A 402 -1.88 22.76 -11.71
N VAL A 403 -2.08 21.78 -10.85
CA VAL A 403 -1.81 20.37 -11.14
C VAL A 403 -3.10 19.61 -11.42
N TRP A 404 -3.09 18.86 -12.52
CA TRP A 404 -4.18 18.01 -12.98
C TRP A 404 -3.70 16.56 -13.15
N GLY A 405 -4.62 15.60 -12.99
CA GLY A 405 -4.35 14.17 -13.14
C GLY A 405 -5.25 13.47 -14.18
N ASP A 406 -5.70 14.22 -15.19
CA ASP A 406 -6.62 13.77 -16.23
C ASP A 406 -5.93 13.16 -17.45
N ASN A 407 -4.67 13.50 -17.73
CA ASN A 407 -3.91 12.98 -18.88
C ASN A 407 -2.59 12.33 -18.47
N ASP A 408 -2.37 11.09 -18.93
CA ASP A 408 -1.08 10.42 -18.76
C ASP A 408 -0.07 11.01 -19.75
N GLY A 409 1.17 11.24 -19.29
CA GLY A 409 2.30 11.61 -20.13
C GLY A 409 2.94 10.39 -20.80
N VAL A 410 3.86 10.62 -21.73
CA VAL A 410 4.62 9.54 -22.37
C VAL A 410 5.53 8.88 -21.34
N GLY A 411 5.18 7.64 -20.95
CA GLY A 411 5.92 6.90 -19.92
C GLY A 411 5.60 7.34 -18.47
N GLN A 412 4.69 8.29 -18.28
CA GLN A 412 4.40 8.91 -16.99
C GLN A 412 2.91 8.80 -16.67
N LYS A 413 2.56 7.87 -15.79
CA LYS A 413 1.18 7.72 -15.30
C LYS A 413 0.91 8.75 -14.22
N VAL A 414 -0.17 9.51 -14.38
CA VAL A 414 -0.61 10.43 -13.34
C VAL A 414 -1.22 9.66 -12.17
N THR A 415 -0.81 10.05 -10.96
CA THR A 415 -1.20 9.40 -9.71
C THR A 415 -1.11 10.38 -8.55
N ILE A 416 -1.98 10.20 -7.56
CA ILE A 416 -1.88 10.87 -6.25
C ILE A 416 -1.78 9.80 -5.17
N ASN A 417 -0.71 9.84 -4.39
CA ASN A 417 -0.43 8.86 -3.34
C ASN A 417 -0.26 9.57 -2.00
N ARG A 418 -0.92 9.10 -0.96
CA ARG A 418 -0.62 9.56 0.41
C ARG A 418 0.75 9.02 0.83
N GLY A 419 1.56 9.85 1.45
CA GLY A 419 2.97 9.55 1.76
C GLY A 419 3.94 10.42 0.95
N THR A 420 5.16 10.57 1.47
CA THR A 420 6.30 11.13 0.73
C THR A 420 6.93 10.06 -0.16
N GLU A 421 7.82 10.47 -1.07
CA GLU A 421 8.66 9.54 -1.82
C GLU A 421 9.43 8.59 -0.90
N LEU A 422 9.98 9.12 0.20
CA LEU A 422 10.68 8.34 1.22
C LEU A 422 9.80 7.22 1.79
N SER A 423 8.55 7.56 2.13
CA SER A 423 7.60 6.59 2.67
C SER A 423 7.10 5.58 1.63
N ASN A 424 6.87 5.99 0.38
CA ASN A 424 6.26 5.17 -0.66
C ASN A 424 7.29 4.25 -1.34
N ILE A 425 8.45 4.79 -1.68
CA ILE A 425 9.54 4.01 -2.31
C ILE A 425 10.35 3.24 -1.25
N GLY A 426 10.54 3.77 -0.04
CA GLY A 426 11.33 3.11 1.00
C GLY A 426 10.76 1.76 1.45
N ARG A 427 9.46 1.52 1.23
CA ARG A 427 8.78 0.24 1.46
C ARG A 427 8.76 -0.69 0.24
N SER A 428 9.17 -0.22 -0.91
CA SER A 428 9.15 -0.99 -2.15
C SER A 428 10.24 -2.07 -2.17
N ARG A 429 10.03 -3.08 -3.01
CA ARG A 429 11.03 -4.10 -3.34
C ARG A 429 11.78 -3.68 -4.59
N SER A 430 12.93 -4.26 -4.85
CA SER A 430 13.62 -3.96 -6.09
C SER A 430 12.88 -4.52 -7.30
N THR A 431 13.05 -3.86 -8.44
CA THR A 431 12.58 -4.35 -9.73
C THR A 431 13.13 -5.74 -10.06
N VAL A 432 14.38 -6.02 -9.66
CA VAL A 432 15.00 -7.35 -9.82
C VAL A 432 14.23 -8.39 -9.04
N GLU A 433 13.94 -8.17 -7.75
CA GLU A 433 13.20 -9.13 -6.93
C GLU A 433 11.76 -9.33 -7.42
N MET A 434 11.08 -8.27 -7.86
CA MET A 434 9.70 -8.36 -8.36
C MET A 434 9.57 -9.19 -9.64
N VAL A 435 10.62 -9.25 -10.47
CA VAL A 435 10.61 -9.92 -11.78
C VAL A 435 11.34 -11.26 -11.77
N ALA A 436 12.46 -11.38 -11.04
CA ALA A 436 13.32 -12.56 -11.10
C ALA A 436 12.62 -13.83 -10.62
N MET A 437 11.87 -13.79 -9.52
CA MET A 437 11.17 -14.98 -9.00
C MET A 437 10.15 -15.57 -9.98
N PRO A 438 9.15 -14.80 -10.48
CA PRO A 438 8.22 -15.35 -11.46
C PRO A 438 8.91 -15.73 -12.78
N MET A 439 9.97 -15.02 -13.17
CA MET A 439 10.75 -15.38 -14.36
C MET A 439 11.46 -16.72 -14.20
N ILE A 440 12.10 -16.98 -13.06
CA ILE A 440 12.73 -18.27 -12.76
C ILE A 440 11.69 -19.38 -12.72
N LEU A 441 10.51 -19.12 -12.12
CA LEU A 441 9.41 -20.10 -12.12
C LEU A 441 8.95 -20.43 -13.55
N PHE A 442 8.81 -19.41 -14.40
CA PHE A 442 8.41 -19.59 -15.80
C PHE A 442 9.44 -20.39 -16.59
N LEU A 443 10.72 -20.01 -16.51
CA LEU A 443 11.81 -20.74 -17.17
C LEU A 443 11.94 -22.16 -16.63
N GLY A 444 11.76 -22.34 -15.31
CA GLY A 444 11.68 -23.64 -14.65
C GLY A 444 10.54 -24.49 -15.22
N ALA A 445 9.34 -23.95 -15.33
CA ALA A 445 8.20 -24.64 -15.91
C ALA A 445 8.45 -25.07 -17.37
N LEU A 446 9.09 -24.21 -18.19
CA LEU A 446 9.49 -24.58 -19.55
C LEU A 446 10.55 -25.69 -19.57
N SER A 447 11.51 -25.67 -18.65
CA SER A 447 12.53 -26.72 -18.57
C SER A 447 11.93 -28.09 -18.21
N LEU A 448 10.81 -28.12 -17.48
CA LEU A 448 10.08 -29.35 -17.18
C LEU A 448 9.46 -30.03 -18.41
N LEU A 449 9.36 -29.33 -19.55
CA LEU A 449 8.98 -29.97 -20.83
C LEU A 449 9.95 -31.07 -21.25
N ALA A 450 11.22 -31.01 -20.83
CA ALA A 450 12.19 -32.07 -21.08
C ALA A 450 11.87 -33.38 -20.32
N LEU A 451 11.00 -33.32 -19.30
CA LEU A 451 10.54 -34.46 -18.51
C LEU A 451 9.12 -34.93 -18.92
N ALA A 452 8.47 -34.24 -19.86
CA ALA A 452 7.08 -34.50 -20.26
C ALA A 452 6.93 -35.74 -21.15
#